data_AF-A0A430BJ56-F1
#
_entry.id   AF-A0A430BJ56-F1
#
_cell.length_a   1.000
_cell.length_b   1.000
_cell.length_c   1.000
_cell.angle_alpha   90.00
_cell.angle_beta   90.00
_cell.angle_gamma   90.00
#
_symmetry.space_group_name_H-M   'P 1'
#
loop_
_entity.id
_entity.type
_entity.pdbx_description
1 polymer ?
#
loop_
_entity_poly.entity_id
_entity_poly.type
_entity_poly.pdbx_seq_one_letter_code
_entity_poly.pdbx_strand_id
1 'polypeptide(L)'
;MTSAVLDASAVLALVRDEPGADKVAPHIGRAAISAVNLQEVIKELLLSGLDEATTRELLDELRLDVRAHDGDAAYAAAALHAQTRQYGRGLGDRSCLALAVQLGVPALTADREWKKVKVKNLKLEHIR
;
A
#
# COMPACT_ATOMS: atom_id res chain seq x y z
N MET A 1 -3.35 -6.91 16.03
CA MET A 1 -4.30 -6.02 15.32
C MET A 1 -3.54 -5.18 14.32
N THR A 2 -4.04 -5.12 13.08
CA THR A 2 -3.47 -4.35 11.97
C THR A 2 -3.51 -2.85 12.30
N SER A 3 -2.41 -2.13 12.08
CA SER A 3 -2.29 -0.70 12.40
C SER A 3 -2.41 0.22 11.19
N ALA A 4 -2.14 -0.30 9.99
CA ALA A 4 -2.12 0.46 8.75
C ALA A 4 -2.23 -0.48 7.54
N VAL A 5 -2.66 0.07 6.41
CA VAL A 5 -2.48 -0.54 5.08
C VAL A 5 -1.37 0.23 4.35
N LEU A 6 -0.40 -0.48 3.80
CA LEU A 6 0.72 0.12 3.07
C LEU A 6 0.44 0.11 1.57
N ASP A 7 0.58 1.28 0.96
CA ASP A 7 0.77 1.39 -0.49
C ASP A 7 2.17 0.90 -0.90
N ALA A 8 2.33 0.51 -2.17
CA ALA A 8 3.59 0.04 -2.71
C ALA A 8 4.70 1.08 -2.54
N SER A 9 4.39 2.36 -2.76
CA SER A 9 5.35 3.45 -2.59
C SER A 9 5.83 3.62 -1.15
N ALA A 10 5.00 3.30 -0.15
CA ALA A 10 5.39 3.33 1.25
C ALA A 10 6.33 2.17 1.61
N VAL A 11 6.06 0.97 1.11
CA VAL A 11 6.96 -0.18 1.30
C VAL A 11 8.30 0.08 0.62
N LEU A 12 8.31 0.55 -0.63
CA LEU A 12 9.55 0.86 -1.35
C LEU A 12 10.36 1.95 -0.64
N ALA A 13 9.71 2.96 -0.06
CA ALA A 13 10.39 3.98 0.71
C ALA A 13 11.13 3.38 1.92
N LEU A 14 10.52 2.44 2.63
CA LEU A 14 11.15 1.74 3.74
C LEU A 14 12.32 0.87 3.28
N VAL A 15 12.09 0.03 2.26
CA VAL A 15 13.08 -0.94 1.77
C VAL A 15 14.33 -0.26 1.22
N ARG A 16 14.16 0.92 0.61
CA ARG A 16 15.26 1.69 0.00
C ARG A 16 15.86 2.74 0.94
N ASP A 17 15.46 2.76 2.21
CA ASP A 17 15.86 3.78 3.19
C ASP A 17 15.66 5.22 2.68
N GLU A 18 14.55 5.44 1.97
CA GLU A 18 14.18 6.75 1.43
C GLU A 18 13.46 7.61 2.50
N PRO A 19 13.43 8.94 2.34
CA PRO A 19 12.68 9.81 3.26
C PRO A 19 11.24 9.34 3.49
N GLY A 20 10.80 9.32 4.74
CA GLY A 20 9.50 8.81 5.16
C GLY A 20 9.49 7.35 5.62
N ALA A 21 10.60 6.61 5.47
CA ALA A 21 10.78 5.26 6.01
C ALA A 21 10.52 5.19 7.53
N ASP A 22 10.93 6.23 8.26
CA ASP A 22 10.73 6.42 9.71
C ASP A 22 9.26 6.40 10.13
N LYS A 23 8.34 6.79 9.24
CA LYS A 23 6.90 6.74 9.48
C LYS A 23 6.29 5.38 9.17
N VAL A 24 6.93 4.57 8.32
CA VAL A 24 6.46 3.23 7.95
C VAL A 24 6.95 2.19 8.96
N ALA A 25 8.21 2.32 9.41
CA ALA A 25 8.87 1.37 10.32
C ALA A 25 8.04 1.01 11.58
N PRO A 26 7.34 1.94 12.27
CA PRO A 26 6.53 1.61 13.44
C PRO A 26 5.35 0.66 13.17
N HIS A 27 4.95 0.49 11.90
CA HIS A 27 3.84 -0.37 11.51
C HIS A 27 4.28 -1.77 11.08
N ILE A 28 5.58 -2.03 10.92
CA ILE A 28 6.10 -3.32 10.46
C ILE A 28 5.75 -4.45 11.43
N GLY A 29 5.44 -5.63 10.87
CA GLY A 29 4.83 -6.76 11.60
C GLY A 29 3.38 -6.56 12.04
N ARG A 30 2.80 -5.38 11.79
CA ARG A 30 1.40 -5.04 12.10
C ARG A 30 0.68 -4.33 10.97
N ALA A 31 1.29 -4.23 9.79
CA ALA A 31 0.69 -3.60 8.63
C ALA A 31 0.13 -4.64 7.67
N ALA A 32 -0.95 -4.28 6.97
CA ALA A 32 -1.49 -5.06 5.88
C ALA A 32 -1.07 -4.47 4.52
N ILE A 33 -1.11 -5.30 3.49
CA ILE A 33 -0.89 -4.89 2.10
C ILE A 33 -1.81 -5.69 1.19
N SER A 34 -2.40 -5.05 0.18
CA SER A 34 -3.12 -5.79 -0.86
C SER A 34 -2.13 -6.55 -1.74
N ALA A 35 -2.47 -7.76 -2.19
CA ALA A 35 -1.68 -8.52 -3.15
C ALA A 35 -1.35 -7.72 -4.43
N VAL A 36 -2.22 -6.80 -4.84
CA VAL A 36 -1.99 -5.89 -5.99
C VAL A 36 -0.81 -4.95 -5.71
N ASN A 37 -0.78 -4.33 -4.53
CA ASN A 37 0.32 -3.44 -4.14
C ASN A 37 1.60 -4.23 -3.88
N LEU A 38 1.51 -5.43 -3.31
CA LEU A 38 2.66 -6.32 -3.15
C LEU A 38 3.28 -6.69 -4.51
N GLN A 39 2.47 -6.98 -5.52
CA GLN A 39 2.94 -7.23 -6.88
C GLN A 39 3.72 -6.02 -7.43
N GLU A 40 3.24 -4.79 -7.20
CA GLU A 40 3.96 -3.58 -7.61
C GLU A 40 5.32 -3.47 -6.90
N VAL A 41 5.39 -3.73 -5.59
CA VAL A 41 6.66 -3.75 -4.84
C VAL A 41 7.62 -4.78 -5.42
N ILE A 42 7.18 -6.03 -5.61
CA ILE A 42 7.99 -7.11 -6.17
C ILE A 42 8.54 -6.70 -7.54
N LYS A 43 7.67 -6.22 -8.43
CA LYS A 43 8.05 -5.77 -9.77
C LYS A 43 9.11 -4.67 -9.71
N GLU A 44 8.95 -3.67 -8.85
CA GLU A 44 9.91 -2.57 -8.71
C GLU A 44 11.27 -3.02 -8.12
N LEU A 45 11.28 -4.00 -7.22
CA LEU A 45 12.52 -4.59 -6.69
C LEU A 45 13.26 -5.41 -7.75
N LEU A 46 12.55 -6.23 -8.51
CA LEU A 46 13.12 -6.98 -9.63
C LEU A 46 13.70 -6.03 -10.70
N LEU A 47 13.00 -4.94 -11.02
CA LEU A 47 13.50 -3.92 -11.96
C LEU A 47 14.75 -3.18 -11.45
N SER A 48 14.94 -3.10 -10.12
CA SER A 48 16.17 -2.54 -9.52
C SER A 48 17.35 -3.52 -9.50
N GLY A 49 17.18 -4.74 -10.02
CA GLY A 49 18.24 -5.74 -10.19
C GLY A 49 18.32 -6.79 -9.08
N LEU A 50 17.38 -6.82 -8.13
CA LEU A 50 17.25 -7.93 -7.19
C LEU A 50 16.69 -9.16 -7.92
N ASP A 51 17.11 -10.35 -7.51
CA ASP A 51 16.48 -11.59 -7.96
C ASP A 51 15.23 -11.94 -7.14
N GLU A 52 14.47 -12.94 -7.59
CA GLU A 52 13.23 -13.34 -6.92
C GLU A 52 13.46 -13.84 -5.49
N ALA A 53 14.53 -14.61 -5.26
CA ALA A 53 14.82 -15.19 -3.95
C ALA A 53 15.12 -14.10 -2.92
N THR A 54 16.01 -13.17 -3.25
CA THR A 54 16.36 -12.01 -2.42
C THR A 54 15.14 -11.11 -2.21
N THR A 55 14.35 -10.88 -3.26
CA THR A 55 13.11 -10.09 -3.16
C THR A 55 12.12 -10.73 -2.19
N ARG A 56 11.94 -12.05 -2.25
CA ARG A 56 11.05 -12.79 -1.36
C ARG A 56 11.53 -12.75 0.08
N GLU A 57 12.80 -13.05 0.32
CA GLU A 57 13.39 -13.02 1.67
C GLU A 57 13.22 -11.65 2.33
N LEU A 58 13.54 -10.59 1.60
CA LEU A 58 13.41 -9.21 2.07
C LEU A 58 11.96 -8.86 2.43
N LEU A 59 10.98 -9.25 1.61
CA LEU A 59 9.57 -8.94 1.85
C LEU A 59 8.97 -9.79 2.98
N ASP A 60 9.45 -11.03 3.16
CA ASP A 60 9.03 -11.91 4.25
C ASP A 60 9.48 -11.36 5.62
N GLU A 61 10.65 -10.70 5.69
CA GLU A 61 11.14 -10.03 6.90
C GLU A 61 10.22 -8.91 7.40
N LEU A 62 9.53 -8.22 6.47
CA LEU A 62 8.58 -7.16 6.81
C LEU A 62 7.31 -7.68 7.52
N ARG A 63 7.04 -9.00 7.43
CA ARG A 63 5.90 -9.68 8.04
C ARG A 63 4.58 -8.95 7.79
N LEU A 64 4.37 -8.51 6.54
CA LEU A 64 3.15 -7.84 6.13
C LEU A 64 2.00 -8.85 6.08
N ASP A 65 0.84 -8.43 6.56
CA ASP A 65 -0.42 -9.17 6.41
C ASP A 65 -0.93 -8.99 4.98
N VAL A 66 -0.54 -9.91 4.09
CA VAL A 66 -0.91 -9.88 2.68
C VAL A 66 -2.38 -10.29 2.51
N ARG A 67 -3.18 -9.35 2.01
CA ARG A 67 -4.62 -9.53 1.76
C ARG A 67 -4.87 -9.84 0.29
N ALA A 68 -5.57 -10.94 0.04
CA ALA A 68 -5.96 -11.34 -1.31
C ALA A 68 -6.84 -10.27 -1.97
N HIS A 69 -6.74 -10.14 -3.29
CA HIS A 69 -7.58 -9.27 -4.09
C HIS A 69 -8.57 -10.12 -4.89
N ASP A 70 -9.64 -10.54 -4.23
CA ASP A 70 -10.72 -11.33 -4.81
C ASP A 70 -11.77 -10.45 -5.51
N GLY A 71 -12.89 -11.06 -5.92
CA GLY A 71 -13.98 -10.35 -6.59
C GLY A 71 -14.57 -9.21 -5.75
N ASP A 72 -14.78 -9.44 -4.45
CA ASP A 72 -15.35 -8.43 -3.55
C ASP A 72 -14.37 -7.25 -3.36
N ALA A 73 -13.09 -7.55 -3.21
CA ALA A 73 -12.03 -6.54 -3.17
C ALA A 73 -11.99 -5.71 -4.47
N ALA A 74 -12.16 -6.36 -5.63
CA ALA A 74 -12.19 -5.69 -6.92
C ALA A 74 -13.38 -4.73 -7.05
N TYR A 75 -14.59 -5.15 -6.66
CA TYR A 75 -15.76 -4.27 -6.65
C TYR A 75 -15.62 -3.12 -5.65
N ALA A 76 -15.10 -3.38 -4.44
CA ALA A 76 -14.86 -2.35 -3.43
C ALA A 76 -13.85 -1.30 -3.92
N ALA A 77 -12.74 -1.73 -4.55
CA ALA A 77 -11.75 -0.85 -5.15
C ALA A 77 -12.37 -0.02 -6.29
N ALA A 78 -13.10 -0.66 -7.20
CA ALA A 78 -13.74 0.03 -8.32
C ALA A 78 -14.79 1.07 -7.89
N ALA A 79 -15.51 0.81 -6.79
CA ALA A 79 -16.51 1.74 -6.25
C ALA A 79 -15.93 3.10 -5.80
N LEU A 80 -14.61 3.15 -5.51
CA LEU A 80 -13.90 4.40 -5.19
C LEU A 80 -13.57 5.26 -6.41
N HIS A 81 -13.95 4.83 -7.62
CA HIS A 81 -13.64 5.52 -8.88
C HIS A 81 -14.00 7.02 -8.86
N ALA A 82 -15.20 7.38 -8.42
CA ALA A 82 -15.66 8.77 -8.48
C ALA A 82 -14.80 9.69 -7.60
N GLN A 83 -14.44 9.22 -6.40
CA GLN A 83 -13.65 9.94 -5.40
C GLN A 83 -12.16 10.00 -5.77
N THR A 84 -11.68 9.02 -6.54
CA THR A 84 -10.27 8.88 -6.95
C THR A 84 -10.05 9.22 -8.42
N ARG A 85 -11.06 9.79 -9.10
CA ARG A 85 -10.97 10.07 -10.55
C ARG A 85 -9.84 11.02 -10.89
N GLN A 86 -9.54 11.96 -10.00
CA GLN A 86 -8.49 12.95 -10.19
C GLN A 86 -7.15 12.53 -9.56
N TYR A 87 -7.17 11.83 -8.43
CA TYR A 87 -5.99 11.46 -7.63
C TYR A 87 -6.17 10.03 -7.11
N GLY A 88 -5.13 9.19 -7.09
CA GLY A 88 -5.24 7.78 -6.68
C GLY A 88 -5.93 6.89 -7.75
N ARG A 89 -5.56 7.07 -9.02
CA ARG A 89 -6.28 6.49 -10.16
C ARG A 89 -5.90 5.04 -10.45
N GLY A 90 -4.75 4.58 -9.96
CA GLY A 90 -4.19 3.27 -10.24
C GLY A 90 -5.02 2.14 -9.64
N LEU A 91 -4.84 0.93 -10.18
CA LEU A 91 -5.42 -0.29 -9.58
C LEU A 91 -4.82 -0.53 -8.19
N GLY A 92 -3.49 -0.36 -8.03
CA GLY A 92 -2.81 -0.40 -6.74
C GLY A 92 -3.37 0.63 -5.76
N ASP A 93 -3.57 1.88 -6.21
CA ASP A 93 -4.12 2.93 -5.36
C ASP A 93 -5.49 2.54 -4.80
N ARG A 94 -6.44 2.22 -5.68
CA ARG A 94 -7.80 1.89 -5.25
C ARG A 94 -7.87 0.62 -4.41
N SER A 95 -7.00 -0.35 -4.69
CA SER A 95 -6.90 -1.58 -3.90
C SER A 95 -6.43 -1.29 -2.48
N CYS A 96 -5.40 -0.47 -2.31
CA CYS A 96 -4.90 -0.04 -1.01
C CYS A 96 -5.96 0.77 -0.25
N LEU A 97 -6.57 1.76 -0.92
CA LEU A 97 -7.60 2.61 -0.33
C LEU A 97 -8.83 1.80 0.14
N ALA A 98 -9.33 0.88 -0.69
CA ALA A 98 -10.48 0.05 -0.35
C ALA A 98 -10.16 -0.90 0.81
N LEU A 99 -8.96 -1.50 0.81
CA LEU A 99 -8.54 -2.35 1.92
C LEU A 99 -8.44 -1.55 3.24
N ALA A 100 -7.94 -0.32 3.20
CA ALA A 100 -7.87 0.55 4.37
C ALA A 100 -9.26 0.89 4.92
N VAL A 101 -10.22 1.19 4.03
CA VAL A 101 -11.63 1.39 4.41
C VAL A 101 -12.21 0.13 5.04
N GLN A 102 -12.00 -1.04 4.45
CA GLN A 102 -12.51 -2.32 4.95
C GLN A 102 -11.97 -2.66 6.33
N LEU A 103 -10.68 -2.42 6.57
CA LEU A 103 -10.02 -2.70 7.85
C LEU A 103 -10.20 -1.58 8.88
N GLY A 104 -10.70 -0.41 8.50
CA GLY A 104 -10.88 0.73 9.38
C GLY A 104 -9.58 1.33 9.91
N VAL A 105 -8.50 1.26 9.14
CA VAL A 105 -7.14 1.71 9.51
C VAL A 105 -6.62 2.73 8.50
N PRO A 106 -5.60 3.54 8.83
CA PRO A 106 -5.00 4.46 7.86
C PRO A 106 -4.33 3.74 6.68
N ALA A 107 -4.38 4.38 5.51
CA ALA A 107 -3.51 4.04 4.38
C ALA A 107 -2.26 4.93 4.37
N LEU A 108 -1.08 4.33 4.29
CA LEU A 108 0.20 5.03 4.20
C LEU A 108 0.71 5.00 2.77
N THR A 109 1.15 6.16 2.26
CA THR A 109 1.69 6.30 0.88
C THR A 109 2.78 7.37 0.81
N ALA A 110 3.69 7.23 -0.15
CA ALA A 110 4.62 8.28 -0.55
C ALA A 110 4.06 9.20 -1.67
N ASP A 111 2.89 8.90 -2.23
CA ASP A 111 2.25 9.73 -3.24
C ASP A 111 1.58 10.98 -2.63
N ARG A 112 2.07 12.16 -3.05
CA ARG A 112 1.57 13.45 -2.59
C ARG A 112 0.17 13.76 -3.10
N GLU A 113 -0.24 13.18 -4.23
CA GLU A 113 -1.56 13.42 -4.81
C GLU A 113 -2.68 12.88 -3.92
N TRP A 114 -2.41 11.83 -3.14
CA TRP A 114 -3.38 11.25 -2.21
C TRP A 114 -3.84 12.21 -1.12
N LYS A 115 -3.07 13.27 -0.79
CA LYS A 115 -3.52 14.32 0.14
C LYS A 115 -4.82 14.99 -0.29
N LYS A 116 -5.20 14.87 -1.57
CA LYS A 116 -6.40 15.46 -2.16
C LYS A 116 -7.55 14.47 -2.31
N VAL A 117 -7.32 13.18 -2.06
CA VAL A 117 -8.36 12.14 -2.13
C VAL A 117 -9.31 12.30 -0.94
N LYS A 118 -10.62 12.28 -1.21
CA LYS A 118 -11.68 12.37 -0.20
C LYS A 118 -12.60 11.15 -0.29
N VAL A 119 -12.32 10.15 0.54
CA VAL A 119 -13.14 8.95 0.68
C VAL A 119 -13.69 8.91 2.10
N LYS A 120 -14.98 8.58 2.23
CA LYS A 120 -15.64 8.48 3.55
C LYS A 120 -14.99 7.35 4.35
N ASN A 121 -14.77 7.57 5.65
CA ASN A 121 -14.17 6.61 6.59
C ASN A 121 -12.74 6.18 6.25
N LEU A 122 -12.03 6.95 5.43
CA LEU A 122 -10.64 6.70 5.10
C LEU A 122 -9.75 7.76 5.78
N LYS A 123 -8.74 7.29 6.52
CA LYS A 123 -7.63 8.13 6.97
C LYS A 123 -6.45 7.92 6.02
N LEU A 124 -5.87 9.01 5.54
CA LEU A 124 -4.69 9.00 4.67
C LEU A 124 -3.50 9.61 5.40
N GLU A 125 -2.38 8.90 5.36
CA GLU A 125 -1.13 9.35 5.94
C GLU A 125 -0.04 9.37 4.87
N HIS A 126 0.35 10.58 4.49
CA HIS A 126 1.43 10.76 3.54
C HIS A 126 2.77 10.79 4.29
N ILE A 127 3.73 10.00 3.81
CA ILE A 127 4.99 9.81 4.54
C ILE A 127 6.04 10.89 4.23
N ARG A 128 5.82 11.81 3.25
CA ARG A 128 6.77 12.86 2.80
C ARG A 128 6.19 14.28 2.65
#